data_AF-A0A1E4CHP5-F1
#
_entry.id   AF-A0A1E4CHP5-F1
#
_cell.length_a   1.000
_cell.length_b   1.000
_cell.length_c   1.000
_cell.angle_alpha   90.00
_cell.angle_beta   90.00
_cell.angle_gamma   90.00
#
_symmetry.space_group_name_H-M   'P 1'
#
loop_
_entity.id
_entity.type
_entity.pdbx_description
1 polymer ?
#
loop_
_entity_poly.entity_id
_entity_poly.type
_entity_poly.pdbx_seq_one_letter_code
_entity_poly.pdbx_strand_id
1 'polypeptide(L)'
;MLGGLTGWHLLALVVIILLLFGAAKLPALAKSVGQSARVFKGEMKAMKEDDAAAAPPAPPVTGSAAGTAASSAEPGPDAKP
;
A
#
# COMPACT_ATOMS: atom_id res chain seq x y z
N MET A 1 -14.81 23.96 -21.30
CA MET A 1 -15.83 24.12 -20.23
C MET A 1 -15.50 23.22 -19.01
N LEU A 2 -14.24 23.22 -18.54
CA LEU A 2 -13.77 22.34 -17.45
C LEU A 2 -12.83 23.11 -16.51
N GLY A 3 -13.12 24.39 -16.26
CA GLY A 3 -12.32 25.27 -15.40
C GLY A 3 -12.85 25.41 -13.97
N GLY A 4 -13.86 24.63 -13.61
CA GLY A 4 -14.61 24.75 -12.35
C GLY A 4 -14.19 23.80 -11.22
N LEU A 5 -13.34 22.79 -11.49
CA LEU A 5 -12.77 21.91 -10.46
C LEU A 5 -11.62 22.63 -9.73
N THR A 6 -11.91 23.86 -9.30
CA THR A 6 -11.15 24.60 -8.32
C THR A 6 -10.92 23.66 -7.14
N GLY A 7 -9.66 23.40 -6.81
CA GLY A 7 -9.28 22.43 -5.75
C GLY A 7 -10.00 22.64 -4.41
N TRP A 8 -10.62 23.80 -4.22
CA TRP A 8 -11.56 24.10 -3.14
C TRP A 8 -12.74 23.12 -3.05
N HIS A 9 -13.32 22.68 -4.17
CA HIS A 9 -14.40 21.68 -4.17
C HIS A 9 -13.91 20.30 -3.70
N LEU A 10 -12.70 19.90 -4.09
CA LEU A 10 -12.11 18.65 -3.61
C LEU A 10 -11.82 18.72 -2.11
N LEU A 11 -11.33 19.87 -1.63
CA LEU A 11 -11.12 20.07 -0.19
C LEU A 11 -12.44 20.00 0.58
N ALA A 12 -13.51 20.64 0.09
CA ALA A 12 -14.84 20.55 0.69
C ALA A 12 -15.37 19.11 0.72
N LEU A 13 -15.18 18.34 -0.36
CA LEU A 13 -15.59 16.94 -0.42
C LEU A 13 -14.81 16.08 0.58
N VAL A 14 -13.49 16.29 0.68
CA VAL A 14 -12.66 15.60 1.67
C VAL A 14 -13.13 15.93 3.09
N VAL A 15 -13.43 17.18 3.40
CA VAL A 15 -13.97 17.59 4.71
C VAL A 15 -15.28 16.86 5.02
N ILE A 16 -16.21 16.75 4.06
CA ILE A 16 -17.47 16.01 4.23
C ILE A 16 -17.19 14.53 4.51
N ILE A 17 -16.29 13.90 3.75
CA ILE A 17 -15.93 12.49 3.97
C ILE A 17 -15.27 12.30 5.34
N LEU A 18 -14.42 13.23 5.79
CA LEU A 18 -13.84 13.20 7.15
C LEU A 18 -14.91 13.31 8.23
N LEU A 19 -15.96 14.11 8.04
CA LEU A 19 -17.06 14.24 8.98
C LEU A 19 -17.89 12.94 9.08
N LEU A 20 -18.12 12.26 7.95
CA LEU A 20 -18.90 11.02 7.92
C LEU A 20 -18.11 9.79 8.43
N PHE A 21 -16.86 9.66 7.99
CA PHE A 21 -16.04 8.47 8.26
C PHE A 21 -15.09 8.65 9.45
N GLY A 22 -14.75 9.88 9.81
CA GLY A 22 -13.77 10.21 10.83
C GLY A 22 -12.31 10.23 10.31
N ALA A 23 -11.46 11.06 10.93
CA ALA A 23 -10.07 11.26 10.53
C ALA A 23 -9.21 9.99 10.59
N ALA A 24 -9.54 9.03 11.47
CA ALA A 24 -8.79 7.78 11.62
C ALA A 24 -9.13 6.70 10.58
N LYS A 25 -10.31 6.77 9.95
CA LYS A 25 -10.77 5.72 9.00
C LYS A 25 -10.28 5.93 7.58
N LEU A 26 -10.15 7.17 7.12
CA LEU A 26 -9.54 7.48 5.82
C LEU A 26 -8.12 6.92 5.64
N PRO A 27 -7.16 7.14 6.55
CA PRO A 27 -5.80 6.62 6.40
C PRO A 27 -5.76 5.09 6.49
N ALA A 28 -6.61 4.49 7.33
CA ALA A 28 -6.71 3.04 7.44
C ALA A 28 -7.18 2.40 6.12
N LEU A 29 -8.23 2.94 5.50
CA LEU A 29 -8.75 2.49 4.21
C LEU A 29 -7.74 2.75 3.07
N ALA A 30 -7.10 3.92 3.06
CA ALA A 30 -6.06 4.23 2.08
C ALA A 30 -4.88 3.26 2.18
N LYS A 31 -4.48 2.87 3.40
CA LYS A 31 -3.38 1.92 3.62
C LYS A 31 -3.73 0.52 3.12
N SER A 32 -4.95 0.02 3.38
CA SER A 32 -5.38 -1.30 2.89
C SER A 32 -5.54 -1.33 1.37
N VAL A 33 -6.18 -0.31 0.79
CA VAL A 33 -6.36 -0.17 -0.66
C VAL A 33 -5.00 0.01 -1.36
N GLY A 34 -4.10 0.81 -0.79
CA GLY A 34 -2.76 1.02 -1.32
C GLY A 34 -1.92 -0.27 -1.33
N GLN A 35 -2.08 -1.13 -0.32
CA GLN A 35 -1.40 -2.41 -0.27
C GLN A 35 -1.91 -3.37 -1.36
N SER A 36 -3.23 -3.48 -1.56
CA SER A 36 -3.83 -4.26 -2.65
C SER A 36 -3.43 -3.70 -4.03
N ALA A 37 -3.42 -2.38 -4.20
CA ALA A 37 -3.03 -1.73 -5.44
C ALA A 37 -1.54 -1.93 -5.77
N ARG A 38 -0.66 -2.01 -4.76
CA ARG A 38 0.77 -2.28 -4.94
C ARG A 38 1.02 -3.71 -5.43
N VAL A 39 0.32 -4.69 -4.85
CA VAL A 39 0.39 -6.10 -5.29
C VAL A 39 -0.10 -6.19 -6.74
N PHE A 40 -1.30 -5.66 -7.01
CA PHE A 40 -1.87 -5.66 -8.36
C PHE A 40 -0.97 -4.95 -9.38
N LYS A 41 -0.33 -3.82 -9.03
CA LYS A 41 0.61 -3.13 -9.90
C LYS A 41 1.88 -3.95 -10.16
N GLY A 42 2.37 -4.69 -9.18
CA GLY A 42 3.51 -5.61 -9.34
C GLY A 42 3.21 -6.72 -10.32
N GLU A 43 2.07 -7.40 -10.14
CA GLU A 43 1.60 -8.47 -11.04
C GLU A 43 1.35 -7.94 -12.46
N MET A 44 0.67 -6.80 -12.59
CA MET A 44 0.41 -6.16 -13.88
C MET A 44 1.70 -5.73 -14.61
N LYS A 45 2.74 -5.35 -13.87
CA LYS A 45 4.03 -4.94 -14.42
C LYS A 45 4.84 -6.15 -14.90
N ALA A 46 4.84 -7.24 -14.12
CA ALA A 46 5.42 -8.51 -14.54
C ALA A 46 4.78 -9.02 -15.83
N MET A 47 3.44 -8.98 -15.94
CA MET A 47 2.74 -9.40 -17.16
C MET A 47 3.09 -8.52 -18.38
N LYS A 48 3.32 -7.22 -18.17
CA LYS A 48 3.78 -6.29 -19.21
C LYS A 48 5.24 -6.47 -19.60
N GLU A 49 6.07 -6.87 -18.65
CA GLU A 49 7.48 -7.18 -18.88
C GLU A 49 7.64 -8.53 -19.57
N ASP A 50 6.82 -9.54 -19.25
CA ASP A 50 6.78 -10.84 -19.95
C ASP A 50 6.33 -10.70 -21.42
N ASP A 51 5.38 -9.79 -21.71
CA ASP A 51 5.00 -9.45 -23.09
C ASP A 51 6.14 -8.75 -23.87
N ALA A 52 7.08 -8.09 -23.17
CA ALA A 52 8.23 -7.42 -23.76
C ALA A 52 9.53 -8.26 -23.74
N ALA A 53 9.60 -9.29 -22.88
CA ALA A 53 10.81 -10.06 -22.58
C ALA A 53 10.90 -11.39 -23.36
N ALA A 54 10.51 -11.38 -24.64
CA ALA A 54 11.01 -12.36 -25.62
C ALA A 54 12.52 -12.19 -25.92
N ALA A 55 13.33 -11.77 -24.94
CA ALA A 55 14.78 -11.67 -24.97
C ALA A 55 15.36 -12.13 -23.60
N PRO A 56 16.44 -12.94 -23.58
CA PRO A 56 16.83 -13.73 -22.40
C PRO A 56 17.35 -12.87 -21.23
N PRO A 57 16.96 -13.18 -19.96
CA PRO A 57 17.35 -12.39 -18.79
C PRO A 57 18.74 -12.75 -18.24
N ALA A 58 19.51 -11.71 -17.88
CA ALA A 58 20.72 -11.81 -17.06
C ALA A 58 20.37 -12.00 -15.56
N PRO A 59 21.21 -12.69 -14.77
CA PRO A 59 20.88 -13.09 -13.40
C PRO A 59 20.79 -11.89 -12.44
N PRO A 60 19.79 -11.85 -11.53
CA PRO A 60 19.65 -10.77 -10.56
C PRO A 60 20.62 -10.95 -9.38
N VAL A 61 21.35 -9.88 -9.07
CA VAL A 61 22.15 -9.73 -7.85
C VAL A 61 21.19 -9.60 -6.66
N THR A 62 21.39 -10.45 -5.66
CA THR A 62 20.69 -10.42 -4.36
C THR A 62 21.01 -9.14 -3.60
N GLY A 63 20.05 -8.22 -3.56
CA GLY A 63 20.00 -7.11 -2.61
C GLY A 63 19.12 -7.47 -1.41
N SER A 64 19.70 -8.20 -0.46
CA SER A 64 19.12 -8.39 0.87
C SER A 64 19.02 -7.04 1.58
N ALA A 65 17.81 -6.56 1.79
CA ALA A 65 17.49 -5.52 2.77
C ALA A 65 16.39 -6.06 3.68
N ALA A 66 16.76 -7.05 4.49
CA ALA A 66 16.08 -7.33 5.75
C ALA A 66 16.31 -6.14 6.70
N GLY A 67 15.26 -5.39 7.00
CA GLY A 67 15.10 -4.65 8.25
C GLY A 67 13.91 -5.28 8.99
N THR A 68 14.16 -6.04 10.05
CA THR A 68 14.19 -5.56 11.46
C THR A 68 12.79 -5.06 11.85
N ALA A 69 11.95 -5.93 12.41
CA ALA A 69 11.83 -6.25 13.85
C ALA A 69 10.94 -5.26 14.63
N ALA A 70 10.30 -5.79 15.68
CA ALA A 70 9.25 -5.23 16.55
C ALA A 70 7.83 -5.39 15.97
N SER A 71 6.88 -6.13 16.55
CA SER A 71 6.72 -6.53 17.95
C SER A 71 5.82 -7.78 17.98
N SER A 72 6.40 -8.95 18.30
CA SER A 72 5.65 -10.02 18.96
C SER A 72 5.69 -9.68 20.44
N ALA A 73 4.60 -9.10 20.94
CA ALA A 73 4.39 -8.92 22.36
C ALA A 73 4.00 -10.28 22.96
N GLU A 74 4.97 -10.81 23.72
CA GLU A 74 4.80 -11.63 24.92
C GLU A 74 4.41 -13.11 24.78
N PRO A 75 5.41 -14.02 24.83
CA PRO A 75 5.24 -15.37 25.34
C PRO A 75 5.37 -15.33 26.86
N GLY A 76 4.26 -15.49 27.58
CA GLY A 76 4.31 -15.81 29.01
C GLY A 76 3.92 -17.28 29.25
N PRO A 77 4.84 -18.25 29.17
CA PRO A 77 4.65 -19.56 29.76
C PRO A 77 5.29 -19.54 31.16
N ASP A 78 4.66 -18.90 32.12
CA ASP A 78 5.11 -19.01 33.51
C ASP A 78 4.62 -20.35 34.08
N ALA A 79 5.62 -21.19 34.33
CA ALA A 79 5.55 -22.52 34.88
C ALA A 79 5.14 -22.51 36.36
N LYS A 80 4.11 -23.32 36.70
CA LYS A 80 4.16 -24.59 37.49
C LYS A 80 5.26 -24.69 38.57
N PRO A 81 5.06 -25.27 39.79
CA PRO A 81 4.26 -26.45 40.13
C PRO A 81 3.10 -26.31 41.12
#